data_AF-A0A6N3B7Z4-F1
#
_entry.id   AF-A0A6N3B7Z4-F1
#
_cell.length_a   1.000
_cell.length_b   1.000
_cell.length_c   1.000
_cell.angle_alpha   90.00
_cell.angle_beta   90.00
_cell.angle_gamma   90.00
#
_symmetry.space_group_name_H-M   'P 1'
#
loop_
_entity.id
_entity.type
_entity.pdbx_description
1 polymer ?
#
loop_
_entity_poly.entity_id
_entity_poly.type
_entity_poly.pdbx_seq_one_letter_code
_entity_poly.pdbx_strand_id
1 'polypeptide(L)'
;MRAIKKQITLKRLVIVFIFAIFVFNYVKQEITIKRIKEDIVNSQEHLDELENKNSKLEADIKRAGSNEYFEYQARKRLGMIKEGEKVVNSQKQN
;
A
#
# COMPACT_ATOMS: atom_id res chain seq x y z
N MET A 1 40.54 -12.69 53.13
CA MET A 1 39.85 -11.53 52.50
C MET A 1 39.96 -11.44 50.96
N ARG A 2 41.07 -11.83 50.31
CA ARG A 2 41.24 -11.72 48.84
C ARG A 2 40.22 -12.52 48.02
N ALA A 3 39.91 -13.76 48.39
CA ALA A 3 38.97 -14.62 47.64
C ALA A 3 37.53 -14.07 47.64
N ILE A 4 37.06 -13.53 48.77
CA ILE A 4 35.71 -12.94 48.90
C ILE A 4 35.59 -11.68 48.04
N LYS A 5 36.61 -10.80 48.04
CA LYS A 5 36.64 -9.62 47.14
C LYS A 5 36.59 -10.02 45.67
N LYS A 6 37.32 -11.08 45.26
CA LYS A 6 37.32 -11.60 43.87
C LYS A 6 35.95 -12.15 43.45
N GLN A 7 35.26 -12.85 44.35
CA GLN A 7 33.89 -13.35 44.13
C GLN A 7 32.89 -12.20 43.93
N ILE A 8 33.00 -11.12 44.72
CA ILE A 8 32.14 -9.94 44.61
C ILE A 8 32.37 -9.20 43.29
N THR A 9 33.64 -9.01 42.87
CA THR A 9 33.96 -8.39 41.58
C THR A 9 33.46 -9.21 40.39
N LEU A 10 33.52 -10.55 40.48
CA LEU A 10 33.04 -11.43 39.42
C LEU A 10 31.51 -11.38 39.30
N LYS A 11 30.78 -11.42 40.42
CA LYS A 11 29.32 -11.26 40.42
C LYS A 11 28.88 -9.93 39.82
N ARG A 12 29.58 -8.83 40.14
CA ARG A 12 29.29 -7.51 39.57
C ARG A 12 29.51 -7.47 38.06
N LEU A 13 30.57 -8.13 37.57
CA LEU A 13 30.87 -8.23 36.14
C LEU A 13 29.80 -9.01 35.39
N VAL A 14 29.31 -10.11 35.95
CA VAL A 14 28.20 -10.90 35.38
C VAL A 14 26.93 -10.06 35.28
N ILE A 15 26.58 -9.28 36.31
CA ILE A 15 25.40 -8.40 36.30
C ILE A 15 25.53 -7.35 35.19
N VAL A 16 26.70 -6.71 35.06
CA VAL A 16 26.94 -5.73 33.99
C VAL A 16 26.83 -6.37 32.61
N PHE A 17 27.35 -7.59 32.45
CA PHE A 17 27.29 -8.31 31.18
C PHE A 17 25.86 -8.66 30.78
N ILE A 18 25.04 -9.14 31.72
CA ILE A 18 23.62 -9.39 31.50
C ILE A 18 22.91 -8.10 31.10
N PHE A 19 23.19 -7.00 31.80
CA PHE A 19 22.60 -5.69 31.49
C PHE A 19 22.99 -5.20 30.08
N ALA A 20 24.24 -5.40 29.67
CA ALA A 20 24.69 -5.07 28.32
C ALA A 20 23.95 -5.86 27.24
N ILE A 21 23.65 -7.15 27.47
CA ILE A 21 22.84 -7.97 26.55
C ILE A 21 21.42 -7.40 26.45
N PHE A 22 20.80 -7.02 27.57
CA PHE A 22 19.46 -6.42 27.55
C PHE A 22 19.43 -5.12 26.75
N VAL A 23 20.38 -4.21 26.99
CA VAL A 23 20.48 -2.94 26.26
C VAL A 23 20.67 -3.19 24.76
N PHE A 24 21.54 -4.13 24.39
CA PHE A 24 21.76 -4.46 22.98
C PHE A 24 20.51 -5.00 22.28
N ASN A 25 19.76 -5.89 22.94
CA ASN A 25 18.49 -6.39 22.41
C ASN A 25 17.43 -5.29 22.31
N TYR A 26 17.38 -4.40 23.29
CA TYR A 26 16.44 -3.28 23.29
C TYR A 26 16.68 -2.32 22.12
N VAL A 27 17.93 -1.95 21.85
CA VAL A 27 18.28 -1.10 20.70
C VAL A 27 17.92 -1.76 19.37
N LYS A 28 18.13 -3.07 19.23
CA LYS A 28 17.72 -3.80 18.04
C LYS A 28 16.20 -3.79 17.86
N GLN A 29 15.44 -3.99 18.94
CA GLN A 29 13.98 -3.96 18.90
C GLN A 29 13.43 -2.61 18.45
N GLU A 30 14.02 -1.50 18.91
CA GLU A 30 13.62 -0.15 18.49
C GLU A 30 13.76 0.05 16.96
N ILE A 31 14.84 -0.44 16.36
CA ILE A 31 15.04 -0.36 14.90
C ILE A 31 14.02 -1.24 14.17
N THR A 32 13.76 -2.45 14.66
CA THR A 32 12.78 -3.37 14.08
C THR A 32 11.36 -2.78 14.14
N ILE A 33 10.97 -2.17 15.26
CA ILE A 33 9.65 -1.54 15.42
C ILE A 33 9.48 -0.38 14.44
N LYS A 34 10.52 0.43 14.21
CA LYS A 34 10.45 1.52 13.22
C LYS A 34 10.19 0.99 11.81
N ARG A 35 10.93 -0.06 11.39
CA ARG A 35 10.71 -0.68 10.08
C ARG A 35 9.32 -1.28 9.95
N ILE A 36 8.83 -1.99 10.97
CA ILE A 36 7.48 -2.56 10.96
C ILE A 36 6.42 -1.46 10.80
N LYS A 37 6.59 -0.32 11.47
CA LYS A 37 5.66 0.82 11.32
C LYS A 37 5.68 1.39 9.91
N GLU A 38 6.86 1.57 9.33
CA GLU A 38 7.00 2.03 7.94
C GLU A 38 6.36 1.03 6.95
N ASP A 39 6.58 -0.27 7.14
CA ASP A 39 5.99 -1.32 6.31
C ASP A 39 4.46 -1.35 6.42
N ILE A 40 3.90 -1.13 7.62
CA ILE A 40 2.45 -1.02 7.83
C ILE A 40 1.88 0.18 7.08
N VAL A 41 2.50 1.35 7.19
CA VAL A 41 2.04 2.56 6.50
C VAL A 41 2.05 2.35 4.98
N ASN A 42 3.17 1.85 4.46
CA ASN A 42 3.30 1.59 3.02
C ASN A 42 2.31 0.53 2.54
N SER A 43 2.06 -0.52 3.34
CA SER A 43 1.08 -1.55 3.02
C SER A 43 -0.35 -1.00 3.03
N GLN A 44 -0.67 -0.08 3.96
CA GLN A 44 -1.97 0.59 4.01
C GLN A 44 -2.17 1.50 2.80
N GLU A 45 -1.17 2.28 2.41
CA GLU A 45 -1.22 3.12 1.20
C GLU A 45 -1.46 2.28 -0.05
N HIS A 46 -0.77 1.14 -0.18
CA HIS A 46 -1.01 0.21 -1.29
C HIS A 46 -2.43 -0.39 -1.28
N LEU A 47 -2.97 -0.71 -0.10
CA LEU A 47 -4.36 -1.19 0.02
C LEU A 47 -5.36 -0.13 -0.41
N ASP A 48 -5.20 1.10 0.07
CA ASP A 48 -6.07 2.23 -0.26
C ASP A 48 -6.03 2.54 -1.77
N GLU A 49 -4.84 2.45 -2.40
CA GLU A 49 -4.72 2.56 -3.85
C GLU A 49 -5.44 1.44 -4.60
N LEU A 50 -5.30 0.20 -4.13
CA LEU A 50 -5.92 -0.96 -4.77
C LEU A 50 -7.45 -0.91 -4.65
N GLU A 51 -7.95 -0.51 -3.49
CA GLU A 51 -9.38 -0.33 -3.24
C GLU A 51 -9.94 0.77 -4.14
N ASN A 52 -9.28 1.92 -4.23
CA ASN A 52 -9.68 3.00 -5.14
C ASN A 52 -9.70 2.56 -6.61
N LYS A 53 -8.66 1.82 -7.04
CA LYS A 53 -8.62 1.27 -8.41
C LYS A 53 -9.78 0.29 -8.63
N ASN A 54 -10.06 -0.57 -7.67
CA ASN A 54 -11.16 -1.52 -7.75
C ASN A 54 -12.53 -0.81 -7.83
N SER A 55 -12.80 0.16 -6.94
CA SER A 55 -14.04 0.94 -6.98
C SER A 55 -14.21 1.70 -8.31
N LYS A 56 -13.12 2.22 -8.87
CA LYS A 56 -13.16 2.88 -10.18
C LYS A 56 -13.47 1.89 -11.30
N LEU A 57 -12.83 0.72 -11.29
CA LEU A 57 -13.11 -0.35 -12.24
C LEU A 57 -14.55 -0.84 -12.14
N GLU A 58 -15.09 -1.00 -10.93
CA GLU A 58 -16.50 -1.35 -10.74
C GLU A 58 -17.44 -0.26 -11.28
N ALA A 59 -17.12 1.01 -11.07
CA ALA A 59 -17.89 2.11 -11.65
C ALA A 59 -17.82 2.09 -13.19
N ASP A 60 -16.66 1.81 -13.76
CA ASP A 60 -16.47 1.69 -15.20
C ASP A 60 -17.17 0.45 -15.77
N ILE A 61 -17.20 -0.68 -15.06
CA ILE A 61 -17.99 -1.86 -15.41
C ILE A 61 -19.48 -1.54 -15.35
N LYS A 62 -19.96 -0.84 -14.32
CA LYS A 62 -21.37 -0.41 -14.23
C LYS A 62 -21.74 0.54 -15.36
N ARG A 63 -20.84 1.44 -15.76
CA ARG A 63 -21.03 2.30 -16.95
C ARG A 63 -21.01 1.49 -18.23
N ALA A 64 -20.05 0.59 -18.41
CA ALA A 64 -19.93 -0.27 -19.60
C ALA A 64 -21.10 -1.25 -19.72
N GLY A 65 -21.64 -1.70 -18.59
CA GLY A 65 -22.83 -2.53 -18.47
C GLY A 65 -24.15 -1.74 -18.51
N SER A 66 -24.10 -0.41 -18.53
CA SER A 66 -25.29 0.42 -18.59
C SER A 66 -25.91 0.35 -19.99
N ASN A 67 -27.23 0.32 -20.04
CA ASN A 67 -27.98 0.24 -21.30
C ASN A 67 -27.64 1.41 -22.25
N GLU A 68 -27.28 2.56 -21.69
CA GLU A 68 -26.86 3.76 -22.41
C GLU A 68 -25.49 3.61 -23.11
N TYR A 69 -24.52 2.93 -22.47
CA TYR A 69 -23.25 2.62 -23.12
C TYR A 69 -23.44 1.58 -24.23
N PHE A 70 -24.27 0.56 -24.00
CA PHE A 70 -24.61 -0.41 -25.03
C PHE A 70 -25.37 0.23 -26.20
N GLU A 71 -26.34 1.10 -25.94
CA GLU A 71 -27.04 1.88 -26.97
C GLU A 71 -26.07 2.73 -27.76
N TYR A 72 -25.17 3.47 -27.10
CA TYR A 72 -24.15 4.29 -27.76
C TYR A 72 -23.21 3.46 -28.63
N GLN A 73 -22.69 2.33 -28.11
CA GLN A 73 -21.81 1.43 -28.87
C GLN A 73 -22.54 0.75 -30.04
N ALA A 74 -23.81 0.34 -29.84
CA ALA A 74 -24.65 -0.22 -30.89
C ALA A 74 -24.91 0.82 -31.98
N ARG A 75 -25.30 2.04 -31.61
CA ARG A 75 -25.48 3.16 -32.55
C ARG A 75 -24.20 3.45 -33.33
N LYS A 76 -23.05 3.50 -32.66
CA LYS A 76 -21.75 3.73 -33.29
C LYS A 76 -21.38 2.63 -34.29
N ARG A 77 -21.66 1.36 -33.98
CA ARG A 77 -21.41 0.22 -34.89
C ARG A 77 -22.41 0.14 -36.04
N LEU A 78 -23.66 0.53 -35.81
CA LEU A 78 -24.74 0.53 -36.80
C LEU A 78 -24.79 1.82 -37.64
N GLY A 79 -23.92 2.80 -37.37
CA GLY A 79 -23.91 4.10 -38.06
C GLY A 79 -25.14 4.97 -37.78
N MET A 80 -25.82 4.75 -36.65
CA MET A 80 -27.06 5.44 -36.28
C MET A 80 -26.80 6.68 -35.44
N ILE A 81 -27.45 7.80 -35.76
CA ILE A 81 -27.31 9.09 -35.08
C ILE A 81 -28.59 9.39 -34.31
N LYS A 82 -28.48 9.82 -33.05
CA LYS A 82 -29.63 10.13 -32.18
C LYS A 82 -30.13 11.53 -32.52
N GLU A 83 -31.44 11.75 -32.42
CA GLU A 83 -32.01 13.07 -32.69
C GLU A 83 -31.35 14.14 -31.81
N GLY A 84 -30.84 15.20 -32.44
CA GLY A 84 -30.09 16.29 -31.78
C GLY A 84 -28.56 16.18 -31.81
N GLU A 85 -27.99 15.06 -32.28
CA GLU A 85 -26.54 14.86 -32.37
C GLU A 85 -26.00 15.28 -33.76
N LYS A 86 -25.12 16.28 -33.84
CA LYS A 86 -24.47 16.71 -35.11
C LYS A 86 -23.27 15.83 -35.41
N VAL A 87 -23.26 15.17 -36.57
CA VAL A 87 -22.07 14.46 -37.09
C VAL A 87 -21.03 15.49 -37.51
N VAL A 88 -19.96 15.62 -36.73
CA VAL A 88 -18.74 16.30 -37.20
C VAL A 88 -17.91 15.23 -37.90
N ASN A 89 -18.11 15.11 -39.21
CA ASN A 89 -17.26 14.26 -40.03
C ASN A 89 -15.85 14.86 -40.05
N SER A 90 -14.94 14.30 -39.23
CA SER A 90 -13.51 14.48 -39.40
C SER A 90 -13.04 13.68 -40.62
N GLN A 91 -13.60 13.95 -41.81
CA GLN A 91 -12.92 13.58 -43.04
C GLN A 91 -11.71 14.51 -43.14
N LYS A 92 -10.55 14.02 -42.73
CA LYS A 92 -9.30 14.52 -43.29
C LYS A 92 -9.40 14.27 -44.79
N GLN A 93 -9.58 15.34 -45.56
CA GLN A 93 -9.12 15.41 -46.94
C GLN A 93 -7.68 14.89 -46.97
N ASN A 94 -7.46 13.80 -47.68
CA ASN A 94 -6.32 13.53 -48.56
C ASN A 94 -6.65 12.26 -49.36
#